data_AF-A0A0G1FR15-F1
#
_entry.id   AF-A0A0G1FR15-F1
#
_cell.length_a   1.000
_cell.length_b   1.000
_cell.length_c   1.000
_cell.angle_alpha   90.00
_cell.angle_beta   90.00
_cell.angle_gamma   90.00
#
_symmetry.space_group_name_H-M   'P 1'
#
loop_
_entity.id
_entity.type
_entity.pdbx_description
1 polymer ?
#
loop_
_entity_poly.entity_id
_entity_poly.type
_entity_poly.pdbx_seq_one_letter_code
_entity_poly.pdbx_strand_id
1 'polypeptide(L)' 'MKQDYFSANNIKYIDYKDVEILKKFLNPNGKIVSHKRTSVTSKNQRALASAVKRARFLGLLPFVVK' A
#
# COMPACT_ATOMS: atom_id res chain seq x y z
N MET A 1 4.85 19.37 6.55
CA MET A 1 4.77 18.06 7.23
C MET A 1 4.27 17.03 6.22
N LYS A 2 4.92 15.88 6.06
CA LYS A 2 4.36 14.81 5.22
C LYS A 2 3.14 14.22 5.92
N GLN A 3 1.99 14.24 5.25
CA GLN A 3 0.71 13.78 5.77
C GLN A 3 0.43 12.35 5.29
N ASP A 4 -0.18 11.54 6.15
CA ASP A 4 -0.64 10.19 5.78
C ASP A 4 -1.69 10.30 4.67
N TYR A 5 -1.40 9.72 3.51
CA TYR A 5 -2.27 9.74 2.34
C TYR A 5 -3.69 9.26 2.65
N PHE A 6 -3.83 8.18 3.41
CA PHE A 6 -5.15 7.60 3.68
C PHE A 6 -5.97 8.51 4.61
N SER A 7 -5.33 9.06 5.64
CA SER A 7 -5.97 10.00 6.55
C SER A 7 -6.32 11.33 5.87
N ALA A 8 -5.46 11.82 4.97
CA ALA A 8 -5.68 13.05 4.22
C ALA A 8 -6.89 12.95 3.27
N ASN A 9 -7.09 11.77 2.68
CA ASN A 9 -8.20 11.50 1.76
C ASN A 9 -9.43 10.88 2.45
N ASN A 10 -9.47 10.86 3.78
CA ASN A 10 -10.54 10.25 4.58
C ASN A 10 -10.85 8.78 4.21
N ILE A 11 -9.84 8.04 3.77
CA ILE A 11 -9.95 6.63 3.41
C ILE A 11 -9.90 5.79 4.69
N LYS A 12 -11.06 5.25 5.09
CA LYS A 12 -11.20 4.44 6.32
C LYS A 12 -10.81 2.97 6.13
N TYR A 13 -10.92 2.47 4.90
CA TYR A 13 -10.65 1.08 4.54
C TYR A 13 -9.75 1.02 3.32
N ILE A 14 -8.71 0.18 3.39
CA ILE A 14 -7.76 -0.04 2.28
C ILE A 14 -8.13 -1.38 1.64
N ASP A 15 -8.87 -1.34 0.54
CA ASP A 15 -9.28 -2.55 -0.18
C ASP A 15 -8.09 -3.13 -0.96
N TYR A 16 -7.99 -4.46 -0.99
CA TYR A 16 -7.01 -5.15 -1.82
C TYR A 16 -7.35 -5.05 -3.32
N LYS A 17 -8.59 -4.71 -3.66
CA LYS A 17 -9.06 -4.52 -5.04
C LYS A 17 -8.64 -3.18 -5.63
N ASP A 18 -8.27 -2.20 -4.81
CA ASP A 18 -7.87 -0.86 -5.25
C ASP A 18 -6.41 -0.83 -5.71
N VAL A 19 -6.10 -1.63 -6.73
CA VAL A 19 -4.72 -1.91 -7.19
C VAL A 19 -3.95 -0.63 -7.52
N GLU A 20 -4.63 0.38 -8.09
CA GLU A 20 -4.00 1.66 -8.43
C GLU A 20 -3.49 2.42 -7.21
N ILE A 21 -4.24 2.39 -6.10
CA ILE A 21 -3.80 2.99 -4.84
C ILE A 21 -2.65 2.19 -4.26
N LEU A 22 -2.76 0.86 -4.24
CA LEU A 22 -1.73 -0.01 -3.68
C LEU A 22 -0.39 0.11 -4.41
N LYS A 23 -0.40 0.26 -5.74
CA LYS A 23 0.80 0.45 -6.57
C LYS A 23 1.63 1.68 -6.14
N LYS A 24 1.00 2.75 -5.66
CA LYS A 24 1.69 3.97 -5.18
C LYS A 24 2.61 3.69 -3.98
N PHE A 25 2.35 2.61 -3.25
CA PHE A 25 3.12 2.21 -2.07
C PHE A 25 4.06 1.02 -2.33
N LEU A 26 4.26 0.65 -3.59
CA LEU A 26 5.28 -0.31 -4.01
C LEU A 26 6.50 0.42 -4.59
N ASN A 27 7.66 -0.20 -4.45
CA ASN A 27 8.85 0.22 -5.19
C ASN A 27 8.85 -0.41 -6.60
N PRO A 28 9.77 0.02 -7.49
CA PRO A 28 9.86 -0.55 -8.85
C PRO A 28 10.01 -2.07 -8.87
N ASN A 29 10.68 -2.67 -7.87
CA ASN A 29 10.88 -4.11 -7.76
C ASN A 29 9.63 -4.85 -7.21
N GLY A 30 8.53 -4.14 -6.99
CA GLY A 30 7.28 -4.68 -6.46
C GLY A 30 7.24 -4.86 -4.93
N LYS A 31 8.29 -4.48 -4.18
CA LYS A 31 8.32 -4.56 -2.70
C LYS A 31 7.53 -3.41 -2.06
N ILE A 32 6.94 -3.65 -0.88
CA ILE A 32 6.20 -2.62 -0.13
C ILE A 32 7.20 -1.58 0.39
N VAL A 33 6.92 -0.30 0.15
CA VAL A 33 7.75 0.80 0.63
C VAL A 33 7.58 0.97 2.14
N SER A 34 8.68 1.21 2.85
CA SER A 34 8.67 1.51 4.29
C SER A 34 7.87 2.77 4.60
N HIS A 35 7.11 2.74 5.69
CA HIS A 35 6.29 3.86 6.16
C HIS A 35 7.12 5.14 6.40
N LYS A 36 8.43 5.04 6.67
CA LYS A 36 9.33 6.20 6.83
C LYS A 36 9.43 7.02 5.53
N ARG A 37 9.31 6.39 4.36
CA ARG A 37 9.36 7.07 3.06
C ARG A 37 8.01 7.65 2.65
N THR A 38 6.93 6.89 2.89
CA THR A 38 5.55 7.22 2.50
C THR A 38 4.83 8.10 3.52
N SER A 39 5.35 8.20 4.74
CA SER A 39 4.76 8.93 5.88
C SER A 39 3.35 8.48 6.25
N VAL A 40 3.00 7.25 5.89
CA VAL A 40 1.77 6.59 6.34
C VAL A 40 1.92 6.22 7.82
N THR A 41 0.84 6.38 8.60
CA THR A 41 0.83 5.99 10.01
C THR A 41 1.04 4.48 10.17
N SER A 42 1.58 4.04 11.32
CA SER A 42 1.80 2.61 11.58
C SER A 42 0.51 1.77 11.48
N LYS A 43 -0.65 2.35 11.81
CA LYS A 43 -1.96 1.70 11.66
C LYS A 43 -2.29 1.45 10.19
N ASN A 44 -2.23 2.48 9.36
CA ASN A 44 -2.54 2.39 7.94
C ASN A 44 -1.50 1.54 7.19
N GLN A 45 -0.22 1.58 7.59
CA GLN A 45 0.82 0.72 7.02
C GLN A 45 0.51 -0.77 7.22
N ARG A 46 0.01 -1.17 8.40
CA ARG A 46 -0.39 -2.57 8.66
C ARG A 46 -1.57 -2.99 7.78
N ALA A 47 -2.59 -2.14 7.67
CA ALA A 47 -3.74 -2.39 6.82
C ALA A 47 -3.35 -2.48 5.34
N LEU A 48 -2.51 -1.55 4.87
CA LEU A 48 -1.93 -1.53 3.53
C LEU A 48 -1.15 -2.81 3.25
N ALA A 49 -0.28 -3.25 4.16
CA ALA A 49 0.50 -4.47 3.98
C ALA A 49 -0.40 -5.71 3.84
N SER A 50 -1.48 -5.81 4.63
CA SER A 50 -2.47 -6.89 4.50
C SER A 50 -3.24 -6.82 3.18
N ALA A 51 -3.60 -5.61 2.72
CA ALA A 51 -4.25 -5.42 1.42
C ALA A 51 -3.33 -5.83 0.26
N VAL A 52 -2.07 -5.39 0.26
CA VAL A 52 -1.08 -5.78 -0.76
C VAL A 52 -0.85 -7.29 -0.79
N LYS A 53 -0.73 -7.94 0.38
CA LYS A 53 -0.53 -9.40 0.43
C LYS A 53 -1.73 -10.16 -0.15
N ARG A 54 -2.96 -9.71 0.14
CA ARG A 54 -4.19 -10.29 -0.45
C ARG A 54 -4.24 -10.07 -1.96
N ALA A 55 -3.95 -8.86 -2.42
CA ALA A 55 -3.89 -8.54 -3.85
C ALA A 55 -2.87 -9.40 -4.60
N ARG A 56 -1.69 -9.66 -4.00
CA ARG A 56 -0.69 -10.56 -4.57
C ARG A 56 -1.15 -12.01 -4.65
N PHE A 57 -1.80 -12.51 -3.59
CA PHE A 57 -2.33 -13.87 -3.57
C PHE A 57 -3.37 -14.09 -4.69
N LEU A 58 -4.17 -13.07 -4.98
CA LEU A 58 -5.17 -13.09 -6.04
C LEU A 58 -4.63 -12.73 -7.44
N GLY A 59 -3.32 -12.54 -7.60
CA GLY A 59 -2.70 -12.20 -8.89
C GLY A 59 -2.93 -10.75 -9.37
N LEU A 60 -3.51 -9.88 -8.54
CA LEU A 60 -3.74 -8.46 -8.88
C LEU A 60 -2.45 -7.62 -8.80
N LEU A 61 -1.48 -8.06 -7.98
CA LEU A 61 -0.17 -7.43 -7.83
C LEU A 61 0.94 -8.48 -7.93
N PRO A 62 2.09 -8.14 -8.53
CA PRO A 62 3.23 -9.05 -8.58
C PRO A 62 3.95 -9.13 -7.22
N PHE A 63 4.57 -10.29 -6.95
CA PHE A 63 5.51 -10.46 -5.84
C PHE A 63 6.87 -9.80 -6.15
N VAL A 64 7.30 -9.90 -7.40
CA VAL A 64 8.56 -9.35 -7.92
C VAL A 64 8.28 -8.82 -9.32
N VAL A 65 8.78 -7.62 -9.62
CA VAL A 65 8.79 -7.04 -10.95
C VAL A 65 10.23 -7.12 -11.49
N LYS A 66 10.38 -7.57 -12.74
CA LYS A 66 11.66 -7.59 -13.46
C LYS A 66 11.91 -6.25 -14.13
#